data_AF-A0A2V6CQK6-F1
#
_entry.id   AF-A0A2V6CQK6-F1
#
_cell.length_a   1.000
_cell.length_b   1.000
_cell.length_c   1.000
_cell.angle_alpha   90.00
_cell.angle_beta   90.00
_cell.angle_gamma   90.00
#
_symmetry.space_group_name_H-M   'P 1'
#
loop_
_entity.id
_entity.type
_entity.pdbx_description
1 polymer ?
#
loop_
_entity_poly.entity_id
_entity_poly.type
_entity_poly.pdbx_seq_one_letter_code
_entity_poly.pdbx_strand_id
1 'polypeptide(L)'
;MKIGTIGLTLAFCFLAGSACLAADPQMGTWKLNEAKSKITPGTLKNTQVVYSSMFGQVKIKADGIDANGKPQHTEWSGKLDGKDYPVTGDPNSDARSYTKVDQRTLTTTNKKNGKVTVTGKIVVSADGKTRTVTLNGTTPKGKKFKNVVVYDKQ
;
A
#
# COMPACT_ATOMS: atom_id res chain seq x y z
N MET A 1 -74.90 -0.40 -18.03
CA MET A 1 -73.70 0.25 -18.58
C MET A 1 -72.75 0.51 -17.41
N LYS A 2 -71.57 -0.12 -17.41
CA LYS A 2 -70.61 -0.10 -16.28
C LYS A 2 -69.67 1.10 -16.42
N ILE A 3 -69.51 1.84 -15.33
CA ILE A 3 -68.62 3.00 -15.18
C ILE A 3 -67.22 2.46 -14.86
N GLY A 4 -66.23 2.80 -15.69
CA GLY A 4 -64.84 2.39 -15.53
C GLY A 4 -64.04 3.41 -14.70
N THR A 5 -63.48 2.94 -13.59
CA THR A 5 -62.65 3.70 -12.66
C THR A 5 -61.29 4.05 -13.27
N ILE A 6 -60.89 5.32 -13.19
CA ILE A 6 -59.59 5.86 -13.60
C ILE A 6 -58.53 5.48 -12.55
N GLY A 7 -57.49 4.76 -12.96
CA GLY A 7 -56.30 4.49 -12.15
C GLY A 7 -55.12 5.33 -12.64
N LEU A 8 -54.71 6.34 -11.86
CA LEU A 8 -53.50 7.12 -12.08
C LEU A 8 -52.34 6.43 -11.32
N THR A 9 -51.48 5.70 -12.02
CA THR A 9 -50.24 5.15 -11.44
C THR A 9 -49.08 6.09 -11.76
N LEU A 10 -48.63 6.84 -10.76
CA LEU A 10 -47.43 7.67 -10.85
C LEU A 10 -46.21 6.80 -10.56
N ALA A 11 -45.50 6.37 -11.60
CA ALA A 11 -44.24 5.63 -11.47
C ALA A 11 -43.08 6.59 -11.21
N PHE A 12 -42.59 6.63 -9.97
CA PHE A 12 -41.41 7.41 -9.57
C PHE A 12 -40.16 6.53 -9.76
N CYS A 13 -39.54 6.59 -10.95
CA CYS A 13 -38.25 5.94 -11.20
C CYS A 13 -37.11 6.71 -10.51
N PHE A 14 -36.70 6.29 -9.31
CA PHE A 14 -35.40 6.64 -8.77
C PHE A 14 -34.31 5.88 -9.54
N LEU A 15 -33.68 6.54 -10.52
CA LEU A 15 -32.36 6.12 -11.03
C LEU A 15 -31.32 6.42 -9.95
N ALA A 16 -31.17 5.51 -8.98
CA ALA A 16 -30.01 5.50 -8.10
C ALA A 16 -28.79 5.04 -8.92
N GLY A 17 -28.08 6.00 -9.52
CA GLY A 17 -26.78 5.75 -10.12
C GLY A 17 -25.83 5.19 -9.06
N SER A 18 -25.56 3.89 -9.13
CA SER A 18 -24.53 3.26 -8.31
C SER A 18 -23.18 3.76 -8.80
N ALA A 19 -22.67 4.84 -8.20
CA ALA A 19 -21.27 5.18 -8.37
C ALA A 19 -20.44 4.07 -7.72
N CYS A 20 -20.03 3.07 -8.50
CA CYS A 20 -18.99 2.15 -8.09
C CYS A 20 -17.74 2.98 -7.82
N LEU A 21 -17.47 3.30 -6.56
CA LEU A 21 -16.16 3.76 -6.14
C LEU A 21 -15.18 2.65 -6.52
N ALA A 22 -14.34 2.89 -7.53
CA ALA A 22 -13.29 1.97 -7.88
C ALA A 22 -12.42 1.76 -6.63
N ALA A 23 -12.28 0.50 -6.19
CA ALA A 23 -11.43 0.17 -5.06
C ALA A 23 -10.00 0.68 -5.34
N ASP A 24 -9.40 1.41 -4.39
CA ASP A 24 -8.03 1.89 -4.56
C ASP A 24 -7.10 0.68 -4.74
N PRO A 25 -6.38 0.59 -5.88
CA PRO A 25 -5.65 -0.62 -6.23
C PRO A 25 -4.48 -0.90 -5.28
N GLN A 26 -4.03 0.09 -4.49
CA GLN A 26 -3.00 -0.11 -3.46
C GLN A 26 -3.51 -0.92 -2.26
N MET A 27 -4.82 -0.88 -1.99
CA MET A 27 -5.41 -1.48 -0.80
C MET A 27 -5.48 -3.00 -0.90
N GLY A 28 -5.42 -3.65 0.26
CA GLY A 28 -5.51 -5.11 0.42
C GLY A 28 -4.25 -5.73 0.99
N THR A 29 -4.22 -7.06 0.94
CA THR A 29 -3.11 -7.87 1.45
C THR A 29 -2.21 -8.31 0.30
N TRP A 30 -0.92 -8.06 0.47
CA TRP A 30 0.13 -8.35 -0.50
C TRP A 30 1.10 -9.35 0.10
N LYS A 31 1.19 -10.55 -0.49
CA LYS A 31 2.10 -11.61 -0.06
C LYS A 31 3.32 -11.66 -0.96
N LEU A 32 4.50 -11.81 -0.36
CA LEU A 32 5.77 -11.82 -1.08
C LEU A 32 5.82 -12.97 -2.08
N ASN A 33 6.19 -12.64 -3.32
CA ASN A 33 6.58 -13.60 -4.34
C ASN A 33 8.12 -13.65 -4.39
N GLU A 34 8.71 -14.60 -3.64
CA GLU A 34 10.18 -14.71 -3.56
C GLU A 34 10.81 -15.06 -4.90
N ALA A 35 10.16 -15.92 -5.70
CA ALA A 35 10.66 -16.36 -7.00
C ALA A 35 10.79 -15.21 -8.02
N LYS A 36 9.93 -14.19 -7.94
CA LYS A 36 9.99 -13.00 -8.81
C LYS A 36 10.78 -11.83 -8.19
N SER A 37 11.22 -11.96 -6.95
CA SER A 37 11.89 -10.88 -6.22
C SER A 37 13.41 -10.97 -6.34
N LYS A 38 14.06 -9.81 -6.30
CA LYS A 38 15.51 -9.65 -6.18
C LYS A 38 15.80 -8.83 -4.93
N ILE A 39 16.07 -9.53 -3.82
CA ILE A 39 16.30 -8.93 -2.51
C ILE A 39 17.78 -9.07 -2.16
N THR A 40 18.42 -7.96 -1.83
CA THR A 40 19.82 -7.94 -1.40
C THR A 40 19.94 -8.67 -0.06
N PRO A 41 20.84 -9.66 0.07
CA PRO A 41 21.08 -10.34 1.35
C PRO A 41 21.43 -9.36 2.47
N GLY A 42 20.93 -9.63 3.68
CA GLY A 42 21.13 -8.77 4.85
C GLY A 42 20.29 -7.49 4.84
N THR A 43 19.23 -7.43 4.02
CA THR A 43 18.19 -6.39 4.10
C THR A 43 16.87 -6.98 4.57
N LEU A 44 15.96 -6.14 5.07
CA LEU A 44 14.63 -6.55 5.52
C LEU A 44 13.85 -7.19 4.36
N LYS A 45 13.32 -8.40 4.61
CA LYS A 45 12.43 -9.12 3.69
C LYS A 45 11.01 -9.11 4.26
N ASN A 46 10.19 -8.15 3.82
CA ASN A 46 8.76 -8.13 4.15
C ASN A 46 8.04 -9.26 3.40
N THR A 47 7.51 -10.24 4.14
CA THR A 47 6.82 -11.43 3.63
C THR A 47 5.33 -11.16 3.38
N GLN A 48 4.73 -10.23 4.13
CA GLN A 48 3.36 -9.78 3.94
C GLN A 48 3.25 -8.28 4.22
N VAL A 49 2.42 -7.59 3.44
CA VAL A 49 2.13 -6.17 3.61
C VAL A 49 0.63 -5.94 3.43
N VAL A 50 -0.02 -5.31 4.40
CA VAL A 50 -1.46 -5.03 4.39
C VAL A 50 -1.68 -3.54 4.36
N TYR A 51 -2.40 -3.06 3.34
CA TYR A 51 -2.82 -1.66 3.21
C TYR A 51 -4.33 -1.59 3.42
N SER A 52 -4.76 -0.77 4.37
CA SER A 52 -6.17 -0.44 4.58
C SER A 52 -6.35 1.08 4.67
N SER A 53 -7.56 1.55 4.37
CA SER A 53 -7.88 2.97 4.50
C SER A 53 -9.24 3.18 5.13
N MET A 54 -9.36 4.27 5.88
CA MET A 54 -10.61 4.73 6.49
C MET A 54 -10.59 6.25 6.52
N PHE A 55 -11.61 6.89 5.93
CA PHE A 55 -11.74 8.35 5.85
C PHE A 55 -10.47 9.11 5.37
N GLY A 56 -9.76 8.54 4.39
CA GLY A 56 -8.54 9.15 3.82
C GLY A 56 -7.26 8.95 4.64
N GLN A 57 -7.36 8.31 5.81
CA GLN A 57 -6.21 7.82 6.57
C GLN A 57 -5.84 6.42 6.06
N VAL A 58 -4.56 6.16 5.83
CA VAL A 58 -4.06 4.84 5.44
C VAL A 58 -3.32 4.21 6.61
N LYS A 59 -3.62 2.93 6.87
CA LYS A 59 -2.85 2.08 7.78
C LYS A 59 -2.11 1.03 6.97
N ILE A 60 -0.83 0.87 7.27
CA ILE A 60 0.05 -0.11 6.65
C ILE A 60 0.63 -0.97 7.75
N LYS A 61 0.45 -2.28 7.64
CA LYS A 61 1.15 -3.27 8.45
C LYS A 61 2.08 -4.08 7.56
N ALA A 62 3.27 -4.41 8.04
CA ALA A 62 4.15 -5.32 7.33
C ALA A 62 4.82 -6.29 8.31
N ASP A 63 4.77 -7.56 7.94
CA ASP A 63 5.47 -8.65 8.59
C ASP A 63 6.63 -9.07 7.70
N GLY A 64 7.75 -9.44 8.32
CA GLY A 64 8.95 -9.79 7.59
C GLY A 64 10.01 -10.46 8.44
N ILE A 65 11.15 -10.69 7.80
CA ILE A 65 12.35 -11.25 8.40
C ILE A 65 13.47 -10.22 8.29
N ASP A 66 14.07 -9.88 9.42
CA ASP A 66 15.18 -8.92 9.50
C ASP A 66 16.48 -9.49 8.91
N ALA A 67 17.53 -8.67 8.88
CA ALA A 67 18.84 -9.07 8.38
C ALA A 67 19.51 -10.21 9.17
N ASN A 68 19.04 -10.49 10.39
CA ASN A 68 19.55 -11.54 11.27
C ASN A 68 18.67 -12.81 11.26
N GLY A 69 17.63 -12.86 10.39
CA GLY A 69 16.71 -13.98 10.33
C GLY A 69 15.60 -13.96 11.39
N LYS A 70 15.44 -12.88 12.15
CA LYS A 70 14.41 -12.74 13.18
C LYS A 70 13.11 -12.17 12.59
N PRO A 71 11.93 -12.62 13.07
CA PRO A 71 10.67 -11.98 12.71
C PRO A 71 10.66 -10.50 13.09
N GLN A 72 10.06 -9.68 12.23
CA GLN A 72 9.87 -8.25 12.46
C GLN A 72 8.46 -7.86 12.01
N HIS A 73 7.80 -7.05 12.83
CA HIS A 73 6.51 -6.45 12.52
C HIS A 73 6.65 -4.93 12.53
N THR A 74 6.07 -4.26 11.54
CA THR A 74 6.04 -2.80 11.46
C THR A 74 4.62 -2.29 11.21
N GLU A 75 4.26 -1.20 11.89
CA GLU A 75 3.03 -0.48 11.59
C GLU A 75 3.33 0.98 11.21
N TRP A 76 2.50 1.51 10.33
CA TRP A 76 2.53 2.89 9.91
C TRP A 76 1.09 3.37 9.71
N SER A 77 0.79 4.58 10.17
CA SER A 77 -0.49 5.24 9.89
C SER A 77 -0.20 6.66 9.43
N GLY A 78 -0.70 7.01 8.24
CA GLY A 78 -0.49 8.34 7.68
C GLY A 78 -1.38 8.63 6.48
N LYS A 79 -1.09 9.73 5.79
CA LYS A 79 -1.66 10.07 4.49
C LYS A 79 -0.64 9.82 3.39
N LEU A 80 -1.13 9.66 2.16
CA LEU A 80 -0.28 9.48 0.97
C LEU A 80 0.12 10.84 0.35
N ASP A 81 0.43 11.82 1.20
CA ASP A 81 0.66 13.24 0.86
C ASP A 81 2.15 13.64 0.86
N GLY A 82 3.06 12.68 1.02
CA GLY A 82 4.50 12.89 1.05
C GLY A 82 5.05 13.42 2.38
N LYS A 83 4.19 13.63 3.40
CA LYS A 83 4.65 14.02 4.74
C LYS A 83 5.18 12.82 5.50
N ASP A 84 6.12 13.10 6.40
CA ASP A 84 6.67 12.09 7.29
C ASP A 84 5.68 11.77 8.41
N TYR A 85 5.41 10.48 8.60
CA TYR A 85 4.64 9.95 9.71
C TYR A 85 5.48 8.90 10.45
N PRO A 86 5.30 8.73 11.78
CA PRO A 86 6.07 7.77 12.56
C PRO A 86 5.81 6.34 12.08
N VAL A 87 6.85 5.51 12.15
CA VAL A 87 6.75 4.06 11.97
C VAL A 87 7.09 3.38 13.29
N THR A 88 6.33 2.34 13.64
CA THR A 88 6.58 1.54 14.83
C THR A 88 7.15 0.18 14.45
N GLY A 89 7.98 -0.40 15.30
CA GLY A 89 8.58 -1.72 15.09
C GLY A 89 9.70 -1.79 14.04
N ASP A 90 10.12 -0.67 13.46
CA ASP A 90 11.29 -0.60 12.57
C ASP A 90 12.49 0.02 13.30
N PRO A 91 13.54 -0.75 13.66
CA PRO A 91 14.71 -0.18 14.31
C PRO A 91 15.51 0.76 13.39
N ASN A 92 15.34 0.62 12.06
CA ASN A 92 16.15 1.31 11.05
C ASN A 92 15.48 2.56 10.47
N SER A 93 14.24 2.86 10.87
CA SER A 93 13.50 4.05 10.42
C SER A 93 12.65 4.59 11.57
N ASP A 94 12.67 5.91 11.78
CA ASP A 94 11.80 6.58 12.77
C ASP A 94 10.53 7.14 12.10
N ALA A 95 10.66 7.50 10.82
CA ALA A 95 9.57 8.03 10.02
C ALA A 95 9.57 7.46 8.60
N ARG A 96 8.37 7.42 8.02
CA ARG A 96 8.14 7.02 6.64
C ARG A 96 7.10 7.95 6.02
N SER A 97 7.32 8.30 4.76
CA SER A 97 6.36 9.00 3.92
C SER A 97 5.98 8.17 2.72
N TYR A 98 4.77 8.40 2.22
CA TYR A 98 4.30 7.91 0.94
C TYR A 98 3.67 9.06 0.16
N THR A 99 3.93 9.14 -1.14
CA THR A 99 3.33 10.13 -2.02
C THR A 99 2.58 9.42 -3.13
N LYS A 100 1.29 9.72 -3.29
CA LYS A 100 0.50 9.24 -4.43
C LYS A 100 0.91 9.98 -5.69
N VAL A 101 1.50 9.26 -6.65
CA VAL A 101 1.88 9.80 -7.97
C VAL A 101 0.70 9.68 -8.93
N ASP A 102 0.06 8.51 -8.93
CA ASP A 102 -1.16 8.22 -9.67
C ASP A 102 -1.95 7.11 -8.92
N GLN A 103 -3.03 6.58 -9.52
CA GLN A 103 -3.84 5.55 -8.87
C GLN A 103 -3.06 4.27 -8.53
N ARG A 104 -2.07 3.88 -9.34
CA ARG A 104 -1.31 2.64 -9.22
C ARG A 104 0.15 2.85 -8.82
N THR A 105 0.61 4.10 -8.72
CA THR A 105 2.00 4.42 -8.36
C THR A 105 2.09 5.24 -7.07
N LEU A 106 2.89 4.76 -6.13
CA LEU A 106 3.36 5.53 -4.98
C LEU A 106 4.89 5.70 -5.02
N THR A 107 5.38 6.78 -4.42
CA THR A 107 6.77 6.84 -3.95
C THR A 107 6.81 6.73 -2.43
N THR A 108 7.95 6.29 -1.88
CA THR A 108 8.14 6.18 -0.44
C THR A 108 9.53 6.64 -0.04
N THR A 109 9.63 7.23 1.15
CA THR A 109 10.91 7.61 1.77
C THR A 109 10.90 7.13 3.22
N ASN A 110 11.99 6.51 3.66
CA ASN A 110 12.23 6.22 5.08
C ASN A 110 13.33 7.13 5.60
N LYS A 111 13.17 7.59 6.84
CA LYS A 111 14.16 8.42 7.53
C LYS A 111 14.54 7.81 8.87
N LYS A 112 15.81 7.96 9.23
CA LYS A 112 16.36 7.70 10.57
C LYS A 112 17.10 8.95 11.03
N ASN A 113 16.81 9.43 12.24
CA ASN A 113 17.43 10.64 12.81
C ASN A 113 17.38 11.84 11.84
N GLY A 114 16.23 12.03 11.17
CA GLY A 114 16.01 13.10 10.18
C GLY A 114 16.70 12.90 8.82
N LYS A 115 17.56 11.87 8.65
CA LYS A 115 18.27 11.59 7.40
C LYS A 115 17.54 10.52 6.58
N VAL A 116 17.45 10.73 5.27
CA VAL A 116 16.90 9.75 4.33
C VAL A 116 17.80 8.51 4.26
N THR A 117 17.26 7.34 4.56
CA THR A 117 17.98 6.06 4.51
C THR A 117 17.54 5.18 3.36
N VAL A 118 16.26 5.28 2.95
CA VAL A 118 15.66 4.52 1.85
C VAL A 118 14.72 5.41 1.05
N THR A 119 14.75 5.24 -0.27
CA THR A 119 13.75 5.78 -1.19
C THR A 119 13.20 4.66 -2.06
N GLY A 120 11.98 4.82 -2.58
CA GLY A 120 11.42 3.81 -3.46
C GLY A 120 10.21 4.22 -4.27
N LYS A 121 9.87 3.32 -5.20
CA LYS A 121 8.68 3.37 -6.05
C LYS A 121 7.88 2.08 -5.88
N ILE A 122 6.58 2.21 -5.70
CA ILE A 122 5.62 1.13 -5.58
C ILE A 122 4.67 1.23 -6.77
N VAL A 123 4.51 0.14 -7.51
CA VAL A 123 3.62 0.07 -8.67
C VAL A 123 2.72 -1.15 -8.55
N VAL A 124 1.42 -0.94 -8.68
CA VAL A 124 0.43 -2.01 -8.82
C VAL A 124 0.15 -2.25 -10.31
N SER A 125 0.09 -3.52 -10.74
CA SER A 125 -0.21 -3.89 -12.12
C SER A 125 -1.60 -3.42 -12.57
N ALA A 126 -1.81 -3.35 -13.88
CA ALA A 126 -3.10 -2.91 -14.44
C ALA A 126 -4.28 -3.74 -13.93
N ASP A 127 -4.08 -5.06 -13.85
CA ASP A 127 -5.04 -6.04 -13.34
C ASP A 127 -5.19 -6.07 -11.81
N GLY A 128 -4.38 -5.30 -11.08
CA GLY A 128 -4.42 -5.21 -9.62
C GLY A 128 -3.90 -6.44 -8.88
N LYS A 129 -3.31 -7.43 -9.57
CA LYS A 129 -2.90 -8.71 -8.97
C LYS A 129 -1.46 -8.71 -8.47
N THR A 130 -0.61 -7.82 -8.96
CA THR A 130 0.81 -7.77 -8.61
C THR A 130 1.20 -6.38 -8.14
N ARG A 131 2.01 -6.32 -7.08
CA ARG A 131 2.63 -5.09 -6.56
C ARG A 131 4.14 -5.22 -6.61
N THR A 132 4.81 -4.32 -7.31
CA THR A 132 6.27 -4.26 -7.39
C THR A 132 6.80 -3.06 -6.62
N VAL A 133 7.75 -3.30 -5.73
CA VAL A 133 8.44 -2.27 -4.95
C VAL A 133 9.91 -2.24 -5.34
N THR A 134 10.37 -1.10 -5.83
CA THR A 134 11.81 -0.86 -6.07
C THR A 134 12.33 0.07 -4.99
N LEU A 135 13.31 -0.39 -4.22
CA LEU A 135 13.94 0.37 -3.13
C LEU A 135 15.42 0.58 -3.43
N ASN A 136 15.91 1.78 -3.14
CA ASN A 136 17.33 2.09 -3.03
C ASN A 136 17.59 2.64 -1.64
N GLY A 137 18.65 2.18 -0.98
CA GLY A 137 18.95 2.65 0.36
C GLY A 137 20.34 2.28 0.83
N THR A 138 20.59 2.59 2.10
CA THR A 138 21.84 2.27 2.78
C THR A 138 21.54 1.50 4.06
N THR A 139 22.20 0.37 4.25
CA THR A 139 22.11 -0.43 5.49
C THR A 139 22.69 0.33 6.68
N PRO A 140 22.38 -0.04 7.93
CA PRO A 140 23.01 0.56 9.12
C PRO A 140 24.54 0.47 9.11
N LYS A 141 25.11 -0.52 8.41
CA LYS A 141 26.56 -0.70 8.23
C LYS A 141 27.14 0.13 7.07
N GLY A 142 26.39 1.05 6.48
CA GLY A 142 26.85 1.94 5.41
C GLY A 142 26.88 1.33 4.00
N LYS A 143 26.49 0.05 3.83
CA LYS A 143 26.44 -0.56 2.49
C LYS A 143 25.20 -0.14 1.72
N LYS A 144 25.36 0.32 0.48
CA LYS A 144 24.26 0.61 -0.44
C LYS A 144 23.58 -0.69 -0.88
N PHE A 145 22.27 -0.65 -1.09
CA PHE A 145 21.52 -1.78 -1.63
C PHE A 145 20.44 -1.31 -2.62
N LYS A 146 20.01 -2.23 -3.47
CA LYS A 146 18.83 -2.09 -4.33
C LYS A 146 17.99 -3.36 -4.22
N ASN A 147 16.71 -3.20 -3.94
CA ASN A 147 15.75 -4.31 -3.90
C ASN A 147 14.67 -4.10 -4.96
N VAL A 148 14.27 -5.18 -5.62
CA VAL A 148 13.06 -5.26 -6.43
C VAL A 148 12.20 -6.35 -5.82
N VAL A 149 11.14 -5.97 -5.12
CA VAL A 149 10.30 -6.88 -4.35
C VAL A 149 8.95 -6.98 -5.02
N VAL A 150 8.56 -8.19 -5.38
CA VAL A 150 7.29 -8.47 -6.05
C VAL A 150 6.36 -9.15 -5.06
N TYR A 151 5.12 -8.70 -5.01
CA TYR A 151 4.07 -9.26 -4.19
C TYR A 151 2.88 -9.64 -5.08
N ASP A 152 2.22 -10.74 -4.71
CA ASP A 152 0.92 -11.11 -5.26
C ASP A 152 -0.18 -10.69 -4.29
N LYS A 153 -1.31 -10.25 -4.84
CA LYS A 153 -2.50 -9.93 -4.04
C LYS A 153 -3.09 -11.23 -3.51
N GLN A 154 -3.45 -11.25 -2.23
CA GLN A 154 -4.19 -12.36 -1.61
C GLN A 154 -5.70 -12.21 -1.77
#